data_AF-A0A2M6GI76-F1
#
_entry.id   AF-A0A2M6GI76-F1
#
_cell.length_a   1.000
_cell.length_b   1.000
_cell.length_c   1.000
_cell.angle_alpha   90.00
_cell.angle_beta   90.00
_cell.angle_gamma   90.00
#
_symmetry.space_group_name_H-M   'P 1'
#
loop_
_entity.id
_entity.type
_entity.pdbx_description
1 polymer ?
#
loop_
_entity_poly.entity_id
_entity_poly.type
_entity_poly.pdbx_seq_one_letter_code
_entity_poly.pdbx_strand_id
1 'polypeptide(L)'
;MPAGKKVLKLNWQLPVPITNHYETPQTLGMDRLAAVVGANFLYPDRDILVLDAGTCITCDYIDKNKNYQGGSITLGLDMKF
;
A
#
# COMPACT_ATOMS: atom_id res chain seq x y z
N MET A 1 -0.97 -17.46 31.70
CA MET A 1 -0.68 -16.95 30.34
C MET A 1 -0.04 -15.57 30.49
N PRO A 2 1.13 -15.29 29.92
CA PRO A 2 1.77 -13.99 30.08
C PRO A 2 0.89 -12.90 29.47
N ALA A 3 0.88 -11.71 30.07
CA ALA A 3 0.05 -10.56 29.69
C ALA A 3 0.06 -10.35 28.17
N GLY A 4 -1.12 -10.36 27.55
CA GLY A 4 -1.27 -10.30 26.10
C GLY A 4 -0.64 -9.04 25.50
N LYS A 5 0.25 -9.22 24.51
CA LYS A 5 0.85 -8.10 23.78
C LYS A 5 -0.26 -7.30 23.07
N LYS A 6 -0.23 -5.98 23.18
CA LYS A 6 -1.09 -5.09 22.41
C LYS A 6 -0.62 -5.09 20.94
N VAL A 7 -1.49 -5.50 20.02
CA VAL A 7 -1.20 -5.55 18.58
C VAL A 7 -1.95 -4.42 17.89
N LEU A 8 -1.24 -3.63 17.08
CA LEU A 8 -1.86 -2.69 16.15
C LEU A 8 -2.02 -3.38 14.80
N LYS A 9 -3.26 -3.55 14.34
CA LYS A 9 -3.57 -4.15 13.04
C LYS A 9 -3.73 -3.04 12.01
N LEU A 10 -2.93 -3.07 10.95
CA LEU A 10 -3.17 -2.25 9.77
C LEU A 10 -4.46 -2.73 9.09
N ASN A 11 -5.44 -1.83 9.01
CA ASN A 11 -6.71 -2.03 8.31
C ASN A 11 -7.11 -0.70 7.65
N TRP A 12 -8.16 -0.74 6.81
CA TRP A 12 -8.64 0.43 6.05
C TRP A 12 -9.17 1.59 6.91
N GLN A 13 -9.40 1.38 8.20
CA GLN A 13 -9.85 2.39 9.16
C GLN A 13 -8.70 3.03 9.94
N LEU A 14 -7.52 2.39 9.95
CA LEU A 14 -6.37 2.89 10.69
C LEU A 14 -5.85 4.16 9.99
N PRO A 15 -5.76 5.31 10.69
CA PRO A 15 -5.21 6.52 10.11
C PRO A 15 -3.75 6.30 9.67
N VAL A 16 -3.45 6.73 8.45
CA VAL A 16 -2.11 6.67 7.83
C VAL A 16 -1.70 8.05 7.31
N PRO A 17 -0.40 8.36 7.18
CA PRO A 17 0.09 9.70 6.82
C PRO A 17 0.00 10.02 5.32
N ILE A 18 -1.05 9.54 4.64
CA ILE A 18 -1.35 9.75 3.22
C ILE A 18 -2.86 9.89 3.03
N THR A 19 -3.29 10.58 1.97
CA THR A 19 -4.70 10.60 1.54
C THR A 19 -4.95 9.45 0.60
N ASN A 20 -5.88 8.55 0.94
CA ASN A 20 -6.24 7.41 0.09
C ASN A 20 -7.47 7.75 -0.77
N HIS A 21 -7.28 7.81 -2.10
CA HIS A 21 -8.36 8.08 -3.06
C HIS A 21 -9.04 6.83 -3.64
N TYR A 22 -8.73 5.63 -3.14
CA TYR A 22 -9.46 4.43 -3.53
C TYR A 22 -10.97 4.58 -3.26
N GLU A 23 -11.80 4.31 -4.26
CA GLU A 23 -13.27 4.39 -4.12
C GLU A 23 -13.82 3.40 -3.09
N THR A 24 -13.15 2.26 -2.93
CA THR A 24 -13.55 1.17 -2.02
C THR A 24 -12.40 0.77 -1.09
N PRO A 25 -12.03 1.61 -0.09
CA PRO A 25 -10.89 1.38 0.79
C PRO A 25 -10.91 0.03 1.50
N GLN A 26 -12.09 -0.51 1.78
CA GLN A 26 -12.29 -1.83 2.41
C GLN A 26 -11.85 -3.02 1.54
N THR A 27 -11.69 -2.82 0.23
CA THR A 27 -11.24 -3.87 -0.72
C THR A 27 -9.75 -3.78 -1.02
N LEU A 28 -9.09 -2.69 -0.62
CA LEU A 28 -7.67 -2.47 -0.87
C LEU A 28 -6.82 -3.46 -0.08
N GLY A 29 -5.80 -4.03 -0.75
CA GLY A 29 -4.77 -4.84 -0.09
C GLY A 29 -3.97 -4.00 0.92
N MET A 30 -3.85 -4.50 2.16
CA MET A 30 -3.13 -3.78 3.23
C MET A 30 -1.61 -3.77 3.01
N ASP A 31 -1.10 -4.74 2.25
CA ASP A 31 0.26 -4.77 1.71
C ASP A 31 0.53 -3.57 0.79
N ARG A 32 -0.36 -3.30 -0.18
CA ARG A 32 -0.27 -2.15 -1.08
C ARG A 32 -0.29 -0.83 -0.31
N LEU A 33 -1.21 -0.71 0.66
CA LEU A 33 -1.26 0.46 1.53
C LEU A 33 0.04 0.65 2.33
N ALA A 34 0.56 -0.42 2.93
CA ALA A 34 1.82 -0.39 3.68
C ALA A 34 3.00 0.02 2.79
N ALA A 35 3.07 -0.51 1.56
CA ALA A 35 4.13 -0.22 0.61
C ALA A 35 4.13 1.26 0.19
N VAL A 36 2.96 1.82 -0.11
CA VAL A 36 2.81 3.24 -0.46
C VAL A 36 3.16 4.16 0.71
N VAL A 37 2.69 3.84 1.92
CA VAL A 37 3.05 4.61 3.13
C VAL A 37 4.57 4.56 3.37
N GLY A 38 5.19 3.39 3.23
CA GLY A 38 6.63 3.21 3.35
C GLY A 38 7.41 3.99 2.30
N ALA A 39 6.97 3.95 1.04
CA ALA A 39 7.59 4.69 -0.05
C ALA A 39 7.54 6.21 0.18
N ASN A 40 6.39 6.75 0.57
CA ASN A 40 6.23 8.17 0.89
C ASN A 40 7.06 8.60 2.13
N PHE A 41 7.28 7.70 3.08
CA PHE A 41 8.17 7.95 4.22
C PHE A 41 9.64 8.01 3.79
N LEU A 42 10.09 7.08 2.95
CA LEU A 42 11.48 7.00 2.49
C LEU A 42 11.83 8.10 1.47
N TYR A 43 10.86 8.52 0.66
CA TYR A 43 11.05 9.46 -0.44
C TYR A 43 10.00 10.59 -0.39
N PRO A 44 10.01 11.44 0.65
CA PRO A 44 9.00 12.47 0.81
C PRO A 44 9.00 13.49 -0.35
N ASP A 45 7.82 14.08 -0.60
CA ASP A 45 7.58 15.17 -1.55
C ASP A 45 7.95 14.84 -3.00
N ARG A 46 7.74 13.57 -3.41
CA ARG A 46 7.99 13.07 -4.76
C ARG A 46 6.80 12.30 -5.31
N ASP A 47 6.67 12.33 -6.63
CA ASP A 47 5.81 11.40 -7.35
C ASP A 47 6.50 10.03 -7.37
N ILE A 48 5.84 9.00 -6.86
CA ILE A 48 6.41 7.66 -6.67
C ILE A 48 5.49 6.61 -7.30
N LEU A 49 6.08 5.74 -8.11
CA LEU A 49 5.47 4.49 -8.55
C LEU A 49 6.10 3.34 -7.75
N VAL A 50 5.30 2.68 -6.92
CA VAL A 50 5.69 1.50 -6.15
C VAL A 50 5.38 0.26 -6.97
N LEU A 51 6.39 -0.55 -7.25
CA LEU A 51 6.25 -1.85 -7.90
C LEU A 51 6.57 -2.95 -6.89
N ASP A 52 5.57 -3.77 -6.56
CA ASP A 52 5.79 -5.00 -5.79
C ASP A 52 5.71 -6.19 -6.74
N ALA A 53 6.79 -6.97 -6.82
CA ALA A 53 6.94 -8.11 -7.72
C ALA A 53 6.94 -9.41 -6.91
N GLY A 54 5.78 -9.76 -6.36
CA GLY A 54 5.54 -11.01 -5.64
C GLY A 54 4.73 -12.01 -6.46
N THR A 55 3.85 -12.76 -5.79
CA THR A 55 2.89 -13.68 -6.43
C THR A 55 2.09 -12.96 -7.52
N CYS A 56 1.62 -11.75 -7.25
CA CYS A 56 1.14 -10.82 -8.26
C CYS A 56 2.11 -9.66 -8.39
N ILE A 57 2.07 -8.95 -9.53
CA ILE A 57 2.74 -7.67 -9.67
C ILE A 57 1.72 -6.57 -9.38
N THR A 58 2.00 -5.72 -8.39
CA THR A 58 1.21 -4.50 -8.13
C THR A 58 1.99 -3.27 -8.53
N CYS A 59 1.28 -2.29 -9.08
CA CYS A 59 1.82 -0.99 -9.44
C CYS A 59 0.96 0.08 -8.79
N ASP A 60 1.49 0.80 -7.81
CA ASP A 60 0.75 1.78 -7.01
C ASP A 60 1.38 3.16 -7.10
N TYR A 61 0.56 4.19 -7.35
CA TYR A 61 1.02 5.56 -7.55
C TYR A 61 0.61 6.49 -6.40
N ILE A 62 1.59 7.19 -5.84
CA ILE A 62 1.40 8.30 -4.90
C ILE A 62 2.08 9.55 -5.43
N ASP A 63 1.36 10.67 -5.43
CA ASP A 63 1.92 11.95 -5.85
C ASP A 63 2.75 12.60 -4.73
N LYS A 64 3.51 13.64 -5.10
CA LYS A 64 4.30 14.44 -4.16
C LYS A 64 3.50 15.12 -3.05
N ASN A 65 2.18 15.24 -3.20
CA ASN A 65 1.28 15.83 -2.21
C ASN A 65 0.70 14.77 -1.26
N LYS A 66 1.22 13.54 -1.28
CA LYS A 66 0.81 12.41 -0.44
C LYS A 66 -0.58 11.89 -0.80
N ASN A 67 -1.04 12.11 -2.03
CA ASN A 67 -2.29 11.56 -2.53
C ASN A 67 -2.01 10.22 -3.21
N TYR A 68 -2.44 9.14 -2.57
CA TYR A 68 -2.41 7.81 -3.13
C TYR A 68 -3.60 7.64 -4.09
N GLN A 69 -3.29 7.55 -5.39
CA GLN A 69 -4.27 7.50 -6.49
C GLN A 69 -4.73 6.08 -6.82
N GLY A 70 -4.18 5.09 -6.12
CA GLY A 70 -4.39 3.69 -6.43
C GLY A 70 -3.42 3.15 -7.46
N GLY A 71 -3.85 2.10 -8.16
CA GLY A 71 -2.93 1.33 -8.98
C GLY A 71 -3.54 0.09 -9.61
N SER A 72 -2.71 -0.68 -10.31
CA SER A 72 -3.09 -1.91 -11.01
C SER A 72 -2.49 -3.15 -10.36
N ILE A 73 -3.13 -4.30 -10.56
CA ILE A 73 -2.60 -5.62 -10.24
C ILE A 73 -2.60 -6.50 -11.49
N THR A 74 -1.54 -7.27 -11.71
CA THR A 74 -1.45 -8.26 -12.78
C THR A 74 -0.84 -9.57 -12.25
N LEU A 75 -0.92 -10.63 -13.05
CA LEU A 75 -0.29 -11.92 -12.73
C LEU A 75 1.22 -11.73 -12.46
N GLY A 76 1.76 -12.46 -11.48
CA GLY A 76 3.20 -12.58 -11.31
C GLY A 76 3.85 -13.34 -12.45
N LEU A 77 5.18 -13.28 -12.50
CA LEU A 77 5.95 -13.90 -13.58
C LEU A 77 5.70 -15.41 -13.65
N ASP A 78 5.69 -16.11 -12.52
CA ASP A 78 5.48 -17.56 -12.42
C ASP A 78 4.08 -18.01 -12.87
N MET A 79 3.10 -17.10 -12.94
CA MET A 79 1.77 -17.38 -13.48
C MET A 79 1.64 -17.01 -14.95
N LYS A 80 2.53 -16.15 -15.47
CA LYS A 80 2.50 -15.69 -16.87
C LYS A 80 3.28 -16.62 -17.80
N PHE A 81 4.30 -17.32 -17.29
CA PHE A 81 5.25 -18.13 -18.06
C PHE A 81 5.52 -19.46 -17.38
#